data_AF-A0A132AF52-F1
#
_entry.id   AF-A0A132AF52-F1
#
_cell.length_a   1.000
_cell.length_b   1.000
_cell.length_c   1.000
_cell.angle_alpha   90.00
_cell.angle_beta   90.00
_cell.angle_gamma   90.00
#
_symmetry.space_group_name_H-M   'P 1'
#
loop_
_entity.id
_entity.type
_entity.pdbx_description
1 polymer ?
#
loop_
_entity_poly.entity_id
_entity_poly.type
_entity_poly.pdbx_seq_one_letter_code
_entity_poly.pdbx_strand_id
1 'polypeptide(L)'
;MRPNLMFLQLSLMFGTIFAIDSSQSTQTLAVSRNFRCPEQFGYYADEYNCSKYFVCVFGEALHESCTGGLRFSSELQTCDWPRNVVCLYEDE
;
A
#
# COMPACT_ATOMS: atom_id res chain seq x y z
N MET A 1 4.67 -50.41 -12.45
CA MET A 1 3.47 -50.97 -13.11
C MET A 1 2.26 -50.13 -12.68
N ARG A 2 1.23 -49.94 -13.53
CA ARG A 2 0.07 -49.08 -13.22
C ARG A 2 -1.23 -49.89 -13.05
N PRO A 3 -1.97 -49.63 -11.98
CA PRO A 3 -3.40 -49.30 -12.04
C PRO A 3 -3.59 -47.88 -11.48
N ASN A 4 -4.01 -46.87 -12.25
CA ASN A 4 -5.29 -46.61 -12.92
C ASN A 4 -6.33 -45.93 -12.00
N LEU A 5 -7.09 -44.98 -12.54
CA LEU A 5 -7.65 -43.83 -11.81
C LEU A 5 -9.18 -43.81 -11.85
N MET A 6 -9.84 -44.11 -10.72
CA MET A 6 -11.28 -43.90 -10.50
C MET A 6 -11.57 -43.79 -9.00
N PHE A 7 -12.65 -43.08 -8.64
CA PHE A 7 -13.16 -42.84 -7.27
C PHE A 7 -12.15 -42.14 -6.32
N LEU A 8 -12.22 -40.84 -6.02
CA LEU A 8 -13.19 -39.81 -6.37
C LEU A 8 -14.63 -40.06 -5.90
N GLN A 9 -14.81 -40.30 -4.60
CA GLN A 9 -16.09 -40.16 -3.88
C GLN A 9 -15.88 -39.62 -2.46
N LEU A 10 -16.83 -38.80 -2.00
CA LEU A 10 -17.02 -38.27 -0.63
C LEU A 10 -15.79 -37.68 0.07
N SER A 11 -15.59 -36.37 -0.11
CA SER A 11 -14.76 -35.54 0.78
C SER A 11 -15.30 -35.59 2.21
N LEU A 12 -14.55 -36.19 3.13
CA LEU A 12 -14.98 -36.42 4.51
C LEU A 12 -14.89 -35.13 5.35
N MET A 13 -16.02 -34.78 5.98
CA MET A 13 -16.20 -33.84 7.10
C MET A 13 -15.79 -32.37 6.86
N PHE A 14 -16.73 -31.45 7.10
CA PHE A 14 -16.49 -30.00 7.11
C PHE A 14 -15.58 -29.61 8.28
N GLY A 15 -14.27 -29.53 8.00
CA GLY A 15 -13.21 -29.51 9.01
C GLY A 15 -12.44 -28.20 9.22
N THR A 16 -12.82 -27.09 8.56
CA THR A 16 -12.35 -25.73 8.89
C THR A 16 -13.30 -24.67 8.33
N ILE A 17 -13.81 -23.79 9.20
CA ILE A 17 -14.45 -22.54 8.76
C ILE A 17 -13.32 -21.52 8.50
N PHE A 18 -12.67 -21.64 7.35
CA PHE A 18 -11.87 -20.54 6.82
C PHE A 18 -12.81 -19.53 6.13
N ALA A 19 -13.50 -18.74 6.96
CA ALA A 19 -14.04 -17.45 6.55
C ALA A 19 -12.85 -16.48 6.38
N ILE A 20 -12.02 -16.72 5.36
CA ILE A 20 -11.07 -15.74 4.87
C ILE A 20 -11.88 -14.63 4.21
N ASP A 21 -12.03 -13.53 4.96
CA ASP A 21 -12.61 -12.29 4.48
C ASP A 21 -11.95 -11.84 3.17
N SER A 22 -12.76 -11.31 2.26
CA SER A 22 -12.37 -10.99 0.89
C SER A 22 -11.53 -9.71 0.75
N SER A 23 -10.80 -9.33 1.81
CA SER A 23 -10.02 -8.09 1.92
C SER A 23 -8.53 -8.24 1.58
N GLN A 24 -7.97 -9.46 1.56
CA GLN A 24 -6.58 -9.68 1.11
C GLN A 24 -6.52 -10.14 -0.34
N SER A 25 -6.56 -9.14 -1.24
CA SER A 25 -6.22 -9.30 -2.65
C SER A 25 -4.78 -9.82 -2.84
N THR A 26 -4.55 -10.53 -3.95
CA THR A 26 -3.25 -11.08 -4.32
C THR A 26 -2.18 -9.98 -4.44
N GLN A 27 -1.20 -9.96 -3.54
CA GLN A 27 -0.08 -9.03 -3.58
C GLN A 27 0.91 -9.42 -4.70
N THR A 28 0.65 -8.94 -5.92
CA THR A 28 1.64 -8.89 -7.00
C THR A 28 2.77 -7.92 -6.67
N LEU A 29 3.93 -8.13 -7.29
CA LEU A 29 5.21 -7.48 -6.95
C LEU A 29 5.30 -6.00 -7.39
N ALA A 30 4.48 -5.15 -6.79
CA ALA A 30 4.65 -3.69 -6.77
C ALA A 30 4.26 -3.18 -5.38
N VAL A 31 5.05 -2.28 -4.81
CA VAL A 31 4.91 -1.85 -3.40
C VAL A 31 3.75 -0.87 -3.23
N SER A 32 2.52 -1.39 -3.23
CA SER A 32 1.37 -0.71 -2.64
C SER A 32 1.48 -0.81 -1.13
N ARG A 33 2.17 0.14 -0.49
CA ARG A 33 2.05 0.29 0.96
C ARG A 33 0.61 0.64 1.29
N ASN A 34 0.03 -0.05 2.27
CA ASN A 34 -1.32 0.22 2.76
C ASN A 34 -1.32 1.48 3.66
N PHE A 35 -0.94 2.62 3.07
CA PHE A 35 -1.19 3.92 3.67
C PHE A 35 -2.70 4.09 3.84
N ARG A 36 -3.12 4.61 4.99
CA ARG A 36 -4.52 4.90 5.30
C ARG A 36 -4.57 6.31 5.87
N CYS A 37 -5.49 7.11 5.35
CA CYS A 37 -5.68 8.49 5.80
C CYS A 37 -5.94 8.56 7.30
N PRO A 38 -5.09 9.26 8.08
CA PRO A 38 -5.31 9.48 9.52
C PRO A 38 -6.57 10.31 9.80
N GLU A 39 -6.86 11.27 8.92
CA GLU A 39 -8.06 12.12 8.95
C GLU A 39 -8.73 12.15 7.56
N GLN A 40 -10.00 12.58 7.50
CA GLN A 40 -10.76 12.63 6.24
C GLN A 40 -10.12 13.53 5.16
N PHE A 41 -9.34 14.53 5.57
CA PHE A 41 -8.63 15.45 4.69
C PHE A 41 -7.23 15.76 5.23
N GLY A 42 -6.26 16.00 4.35
CA GLY A 42 -4.90 16.41 4.73
C GLY A 42 -3.83 15.94 3.73
N TYR A 43 -2.58 16.36 3.99
CA TYR A 43 -1.42 15.97 3.20
C TYR A 43 -0.37 15.28 4.09
N TYR A 44 0.10 14.11 3.66
CA TYR A 44 0.98 13.24 4.46
C TYR A 44 2.16 12.76 3.61
N ALA A 45 3.38 12.75 4.16
CA ALA A 45 4.55 12.28 3.42
C ALA A 45 4.44 10.79 3.06
N ASP A 46 5.01 10.38 1.92
CA ASP A 46 5.39 8.97 1.72
C ASP A 46 6.63 8.69 2.57
N GLU A 47 6.50 7.77 3.54
CA GLU A 47 7.57 7.29 4.42
C GLU A 47 8.72 6.59 3.66
N TYR A 48 8.65 6.43 2.34
CA TYR A 48 9.68 5.75 1.52
C TYR A 48 10.09 6.50 0.25
N ASN A 49 9.48 7.66 -0.04
CA ASN A 49 9.88 8.51 -1.16
C ASN A 49 9.54 9.96 -0.85
N CYS A 50 10.52 10.74 -0.39
CA CYS A 50 10.28 12.13 0.01
C CYS A 50 9.86 13.04 -1.16
N SER A 51 10.01 12.59 -2.41
CA SER A 51 9.47 13.28 -3.60
C SER A 51 7.98 12.97 -3.83
N LYS A 52 7.31 12.28 -2.90
CA LYS A 52 5.90 11.90 -2.96
C LYS A 52 5.16 12.12 -1.63
N TYR A 53 3.84 12.16 -1.75
CA TYR A 53 2.93 12.41 -0.63
C TYR A 53 1.53 11.87 -0.95
N PHE A 54 0.76 11.63 0.10
CA PHE A 54 -0.64 11.24 0.02
C PHE A 54 -1.55 12.46 0.23
N VAL A 55 -2.49 12.66 -0.69
CA VAL A 55 -3.62 13.58 -0.54
C VAL A 55 -4.81 12.79 -0.04
N CYS A 56 -5.36 13.16 1.12
CA CYS A 56 -6.57 12.55 1.67
C CYS A 56 -7.81 13.36 1.30
N VAL A 57 -8.83 12.70 0.76
CA VAL A 57 -10.13 13.30 0.40
C VAL A 57 -11.25 12.34 0.78
N PHE A 58 -12.11 12.74 1.73
CA PHE A 58 -13.12 11.88 2.36
C PHE A 58 -12.57 10.56 2.95
N GLY A 59 -11.27 10.54 3.32
CA GLY A 59 -10.58 9.36 3.84
C GLY A 59 -9.97 8.42 2.79
N GLU A 60 -10.21 8.67 1.50
CA GLU A 60 -9.51 7.99 0.40
C GLU A 60 -8.17 8.68 0.11
N ALA A 61 -7.14 7.89 -0.21
CA ALA A 61 -5.77 8.37 -0.40
C ALA A 61 -5.35 8.37 -1.88
N LEU A 62 -4.96 9.54 -2.40
CA LEU A 62 -4.32 9.69 -3.71
C LEU A 62 -2.81 9.83 -3.51
N HIS A 63 -2.00 9.02 -4.20
CA HIS A 63 -0.54 9.04 -4.06
C HIS A 63 0.08 9.95 -5.14
N GLU A 64 0.33 11.19 -4.77
CA GLU A 64 0.85 12.24 -5.64
C GLU A 64 2.38 12.38 -5.60
N SER A 65 2.95 13.09 -6.57
CA SER A 65 4.39 13.33 -6.69
C SER A 65 4.70 14.82 -6.76
N CYS A 66 5.72 15.26 -6.03
CA CYS A 66 6.27 16.60 -6.12
C CYS A 66 6.98 16.81 -7.47
N THR A 67 6.83 18.00 -8.05
CA THR A 67 7.43 18.35 -9.34
C THR A 67 8.90 18.72 -9.20
N GLY A 68 9.69 18.54 -10.27
CA GLY A 68 11.03 19.15 -10.41
C GLY A 68 12.10 18.72 -9.39
N GLY A 69 11.93 17.59 -8.70
CA GLY A 69 12.85 17.16 -7.63
C GLY A 69 12.66 17.90 -6.30
N LEU A 70 11.52 18.58 -6.11
CA LEU A 70 11.08 19.05 -4.81
C LEU A 70 10.67 17.85 -3.94
N ARG A 71 10.72 18.02 -2.61
CA ARG A 71 10.31 17.03 -1.61
C ARG A 71 9.13 17.57 -0.78
N PHE A 72 8.26 16.70 -0.30
CA PHE A 72 7.09 17.10 0.49
C PHE A 72 7.50 17.51 1.92
N SER A 73 7.21 18.75 2.29
CA SER A 73 7.34 19.25 3.66
C SER A 73 6.04 19.04 4.42
N SER A 74 6.04 18.12 5.39
CA SER A 74 4.90 17.91 6.30
C SER A 74 4.59 19.15 7.15
N GLU A 75 5.59 19.99 7.44
CA GLU A 75 5.44 21.25 8.20
C GLU A 75 4.72 22.32 7.38
N LEU A 76 5.11 22.50 6.11
CA LEU A 76 4.51 23.48 5.20
C LEU A 76 3.28 22.94 4.44
N GLN A 77 2.96 21.64 4.61
CA GLN A 77 1.91 20.92 3.89
C GLN A 77 2.01 21.05 2.35
N THR A 78 3.23 21.13 1.81
CA THR A 78 3.49 21.39 0.39
C THR A 78 4.88 20.92 -0.06
N CYS A 79 5.12 20.87 -1.37
CA CYS A 79 6.43 20.56 -1.95
C CYS A 79 7.40 21.74 -1.83
N ASP A 80 8.58 21.50 -1.28
CA ASP A 80 9.67 22.49 -1.13
C ASP A 80 11.03 21.87 -1.51
N TRP A 81 12.09 22.68 -1.52
CA TRP A 81 13.43 22.25 -1.93
C TRP A 81 14.04 21.23 -0.96
N PRO A 82 14.78 20.22 -1.44
CA PRO A 82 15.38 19.19 -0.56
C PRO A 82 16.22 19.71 0.61
N ARG A 83 16.85 20.88 0.46
CA ARG A 83 17.62 21.56 1.54
C ARG A 83 16.75 22.08 2.71
N ASN A 84 15.45 22.20 2.51
CA ASN A 84 14.46 22.67 3.49
C ASN A 84 13.68 21.50 4.13
N VAL A 85 13.82 20.27 3.61
CA VAL A 85 12.99 19.11 3.97
C VAL A 85 13.87 17.99 4.54
N VAL A 86 13.74 17.73 5.85
CA VAL A 86 14.39 16.59 6.49
C VAL A 86 13.77 15.30 5.94
N CYS A 87 14.57 14.53 5.22
CA CYS A 87 14.19 13.28 4.59
C CYS A 87 15.11 12.17 5.12
N LEU A 88 14.53 11.07 5.61
CA LEU A 88 15.27 9.97 6.24
C LEU A 88 15.62 8.83 5.27
N TYR A 89 15.22 8.96 4.01
CA TYR A 89 15.47 8.01 2.94
C TYR A 89 16.27 8.72 1.85
N GLU A 90 17.55 8.38 1.77
CA GLU A 90 18.40 8.85 0.69
C GLU A 90 18.06 8.06 -0.57
N ASP A 91 17.76 8.75 -1.67
CA ASP A 91 17.41 8.15 -2.95
C ASP A 91 18.70 7.61 -3.63
N GLU A 92 19.08 6.35 -3.34
CA GLU A 92 20.19 5.61 -4.00
C GLU A 92 19.93 5.29 -5.49
#